data_AF-A0AAV8ZJE2-F1
#
_entry.id   AF-A0AAV8ZJE2-F1
#
_cell.length_a   1.000
_cell.length_b   1.000
_cell.length_c   1.000
_cell.angle_alpha   90.00
_cell.angle_beta   90.00
_cell.angle_gamma   90.00
#
_symmetry.space_group_name_H-M   'P 1'
#
loop_
_entity.id
_entity.type
_entity.pdbx_description
1 polymer ?
#
loop_
_entity_poly.entity_id
_entity_poly.type
_entity_poly.pdbx_seq_one_letter_code
_entity_poly.pdbx_strand_id
1 'polypeptide(L)'
;MEGRRKYSKNHLDLHFKKDVVAKWSRVINEGLNNEEKQSLLEKHPPPENCPFLSAPKLNEVVAGASTQAVLRRDVRLSNLQNQLGAGMTAIGRAISAIIPNEEGGRLLAIEALGDASRLLLDIFNQETKARQDLVAINLNKDIKDVFDKVHADEWLFGANLEEKLKASKDLARSSLDLKINKPKNTIRQTLRQSLNRRSPPRISYNPGRQGGQQRGQKFNRGPRQYQNRRSQEKIDKKYRSRPN
;
A
#
# COMPACT_ATOMS: atom_id res chain seq x y z
N MET A 1 -17.73 44.39 19.88
CA MET A 1 -16.75 45.06 19.01
C MET A 1 -15.70 44.04 18.62
N GLU A 2 -15.91 43.34 17.49
CA GLU A 2 -15.00 42.33 16.99
C GLU A 2 -13.89 42.98 16.16
N GLY A 3 -12.65 42.76 16.59
CA GLY A 3 -11.45 43.14 15.87
C GLY A 3 -11.31 42.33 14.59
N ARG A 4 -11.81 42.87 13.47
CA ARG A 4 -11.39 42.44 12.14
C ARG A 4 -9.90 42.77 11.98
N ARG A 5 -9.05 41.74 12.12
CA ARG A 5 -7.68 41.76 11.62
C ARG A 5 -7.75 42.17 10.14
N LYS A 6 -7.25 43.35 9.84
CA LYS A 6 -7.01 43.80 8.48
C LYS A 6 -5.88 42.92 7.94
N TYR A 7 -6.22 41.88 7.18
CA TYR A 7 -5.23 41.22 6.34
C TYR A 7 -4.75 42.26 5.34
N SER A 8 -3.53 42.75 5.57
CA SER A 8 -2.89 43.76 4.74
C SER A 8 -2.77 43.23 3.32
N LYS A 9 -3.28 44.02 2.39
CA LYS A 9 -3.42 43.74 0.97
C LYS A 9 -2.07 43.95 0.27
N ASN A 10 -1.05 43.20 0.69
CA ASN A 10 0.27 43.15 0.05
C ASN A 10 0.53 41.75 -0.50
N HIS A 11 -0.41 41.22 -1.29
CA HIS A 11 -0.07 40.15 -2.22
C HIS A 11 0.76 40.82 -3.32
N LEU A 12 2.06 41.01 -3.04
CA LEU A 12 3.05 41.44 -4.03
C LEU A 12 2.80 40.66 -5.31
N ASP A 13 2.83 41.36 -6.44
CA ASP A 13 2.81 40.78 -7.78
C ASP A 13 3.74 39.57 -7.85
N LEU A 14 3.15 38.37 -7.73
CA LEU A 14 3.87 37.11 -7.59
C LEU A 14 4.18 36.58 -8.99
N HIS A 15 4.90 37.39 -9.77
CA HIS A 15 5.27 37.07 -11.13
C HIS A 15 6.72 36.62 -11.19
N PHE A 16 6.91 35.35 -11.57
CA PHE A 16 8.24 34.84 -11.90
C PHE A 16 8.75 35.45 -13.21
N LYS A 17 10.07 35.59 -13.33
CA LYS A 17 10.71 35.99 -14.58
C LYS A 17 10.34 35.01 -15.70
N LYS A 18 10.11 35.52 -16.91
CA LYS A 18 9.70 34.72 -18.08
C LYS A 18 10.58 33.49 -18.31
N ASP A 19 11.89 33.63 -18.15
CA ASP A 19 12.84 32.52 -18.32
C ASP A 19 12.64 31.40 -17.30
N VAL A 20 12.28 31.74 -16.05
CA VAL A 20 11.98 30.75 -15.00
C VAL A 20 10.70 30.01 -15.36
N VAL A 21 9.65 30.76 -15.73
CA VAL A 21 8.37 30.20 -16.16
C VAL A 21 8.56 29.25 -17.35
N ALA A 22 9.30 29.66 -18.37
CA ALA A 22 9.56 28.85 -19.55
C ALA A 22 10.29 27.54 -19.21
N LYS A 23 11.35 27.61 -18.41
CA LYS A 23 12.11 26.43 -17.98
C LYS A 23 11.27 25.48 -17.14
N TRP A 24 10.54 26.00 -16.16
CA TRP A 24 9.71 25.17 -15.28
C TRP A 24 8.53 24.55 -16.03
N SER A 25 7.90 25.30 -16.93
CA SER A 25 6.81 24.79 -17.76
C SER A 25 7.26 23.64 -18.64
N ARG A 26 8.46 23.72 -19.23
CA ARG A 26 9.06 22.61 -19.98
C ARG A 26 9.19 21.36 -19.10
N VAL A 27 9.81 21.49 -17.93
CA VAL A 27 10.02 20.36 -17.00
C VAL A 27 8.71 19.77 -16.48
N ILE A 28 7.70 20.60 -16.20
CA ILE A 28 6.39 20.14 -15.72
C ILE A 28 5.67 19.33 -16.80
N ASN A 29 5.72 19.77 -18.06
CA ASN A 29 4.97 19.14 -19.15
C ASN A 29 5.69 17.95 -19.78
N GLU A 30 7.02 18.02 -19.92
CA GLU A 30 7.82 17.02 -20.62
C GLU A 30 8.58 16.10 -19.66
N GLY A 31 8.73 16.50 -18.40
CA GLY A 31 9.65 15.86 -17.46
C GLY A 31 11.12 16.18 -17.76
N LEU A 32 12.00 15.52 -17.02
CA LEU A 32 13.43 15.48 -17.32
C LEU A 32 13.74 14.23 -18.12
N ASN A 33 14.60 14.35 -19.13
CA ASN A 33 15.14 13.17 -19.79
C ASN A 33 16.08 12.40 -18.82
N ASN A 34 16.38 11.14 -19.15
CA ASN A 34 17.13 10.28 -18.23
C ASN A 34 18.58 10.76 -18.01
N GLU A 35 19.22 11.31 -19.04
CA GLU A 35 20.60 11.81 -18.98
C GLU A 35 20.71 13.06 -18.10
N GLU A 36 19.83 14.04 -18.30
CA GLU A 36 19.72 15.26 -17.49
C GLU A 36 19.43 14.91 -16.04
N LYS A 37 18.50 13.98 -15.80
CA LYS A 37 18.17 13.52 -14.45
C LYS A 37 19.39 12.88 -13.77
N GLN A 38 20.06 11.96 -14.45
CA GLN A 38 21.23 11.27 -13.91
C GLN A 38 22.37 12.25 -13.60
N SER A 39 22.63 13.20 -14.51
CA SER A 39 23.61 14.26 -14.29
C SER A 39 23.29 15.11 -13.06
N LEU A 40 22.02 15.45 -12.82
CA LEU A 40 21.60 16.18 -11.63
C LEU A 40 21.77 15.37 -10.34
N LEU A 41 21.45 14.07 -10.37
CA LEU A 41 21.65 13.18 -9.22
C LEU A 41 23.14 13.07 -8.83
N GLU A 42 24.01 12.91 -9.82
CA GLU A 42 25.47 12.83 -9.61
C GLU A 42 26.06 14.15 -9.15
N LYS A 43 25.52 15.28 -9.62
CA LYS A 43 25.94 16.61 -9.21
C LYS A 43 25.57 16.91 -7.76
N HIS A 44 24.47 16.34 -7.26
CA HIS A 44 23.90 16.62 -5.96
C HIS A 44 23.76 15.38 -5.08
N PRO A 45 24.87 14.66 -4.79
CA PRO A 45 24.82 13.51 -3.90
C PRO A 45 24.49 13.93 -2.46
N PRO A 46 23.89 13.06 -1.65
CA PRO A 46 23.74 13.28 -0.21
C PRO A 46 25.09 13.66 0.42
N PRO A 47 25.16 14.74 1.21
CA PRO A 47 26.40 15.15 1.84
C PRO A 47 26.73 14.22 3.02
N GLU A 48 28.03 14.09 3.35
CA GLU A 48 28.51 13.16 4.40
C GLU A 48 27.87 13.39 5.77
N ASN A 49 27.56 14.64 6.10
CA ASN A 49 26.90 15.01 7.35
C ASN A 49 25.37 14.88 7.32
N CYS A 50 24.76 14.59 6.16
CA CYS A 50 23.33 14.39 6.01
C CYS A 50 23.03 13.20 5.07
N PRO A 51 23.48 11.98 5.43
CA PRO A 51 23.29 10.78 4.59
C PRO A 51 21.81 10.40 4.44
N PHE A 52 20.95 10.86 5.37
CA PHE A 52 19.51 10.61 5.42
C PHE A 52 18.71 11.26 4.27
N LEU A 53 19.35 12.11 3.45
CA LEU A 53 18.78 12.56 2.18
C LEU A 53 18.78 11.45 1.10
N SER A 54 19.32 10.27 1.42
CA SER A 54 19.13 9.06 0.62
C SER A 54 17.84 8.35 1.04
N ALA A 55 17.11 7.80 0.08
CA ALA A 55 15.96 6.95 0.37
C ALA A 55 16.40 5.71 1.19
N PRO A 56 15.67 5.36 2.26
CA PRO A 56 16.01 4.20 3.08
C PRO A 56 15.89 2.89 2.28
N LYS A 57 16.80 1.97 2.52
CA LYS A 57 16.91 0.66 1.84
C LYS A 57 15.84 -0.29 2.34
N LEU A 58 15.26 -1.09 1.45
CA LEU A 58 14.32 -2.12 1.86
C LEU A 58 15.06 -3.22 2.64
N ASN A 59 14.57 -3.58 3.83
CA ASN A 59 15.14 -4.66 4.64
C ASN A 59 15.14 -5.99 3.88
N GLU A 60 16.25 -6.74 3.94
CA GLU A 60 16.42 -8.00 3.20
C GLU A 60 15.35 -9.05 3.56
N VAL A 61 15.01 -9.16 4.85
CA VAL A 61 13.94 -10.05 5.32
C VAL A 61 12.59 -9.70 4.70
N VAL A 62 12.30 -8.41 4.56
CA VAL A 62 11.06 -7.94 3.93
C VAL A 62 11.11 -8.16 2.42
N ALA A 63 12.27 -7.95 1.80
CA ALA A 63 12.49 -8.21 0.38
C ALA A 63 12.28 -9.70 0.05
N GLY A 64 12.81 -10.61 0.87
CA GLY A 64 12.63 -12.07 0.73
C GLY A 64 11.19 -12.53 0.90
N ALA A 65 10.38 -11.80 1.66
CA ALA A 65 8.95 -12.07 1.84
C ALA A 65 8.06 -11.39 0.78
N SER A 66 8.63 -10.52 -0.08
CA SER A 66 7.88 -9.70 -1.02
C SER A 66 7.83 -10.31 -2.42
N THR A 67 6.73 -10.04 -3.14
CA THR A 67 6.63 -10.42 -4.56
C THR A 67 7.46 -9.49 -5.44
N GLN A 68 7.85 -9.97 -6.63
CA GLN A 68 8.59 -9.15 -7.61
C GLN A 68 7.84 -7.86 -8.01
N ALA A 69 6.50 -7.89 -8.04
CA ALA A 69 5.70 -6.71 -8.31
C ALA A 69 5.83 -5.64 -7.20
N VAL A 70 5.85 -6.08 -5.94
CA VAL A 70 6.07 -5.18 -4.79
C VAL A 70 7.47 -4.58 -4.83
N LEU A 71 8.49 -5.40 -5.10
CA LEU A 71 9.89 -4.96 -5.18
C LEU A 71 10.10 -3.92 -6.29
N ARG A 72 9.59 -4.16 -7.50
CA ARG A 72 9.69 -3.21 -8.62
C ARG A 72 9.01 -1.88 -8.31
N ARG A 73 7.87 -1.92 -7.62
CA ARG A 73 7.17 -0.70 -7.19
C ARG A 73 7.98 0.04 -6.13
N ASP A 74 8.52 -0.64 -5.13
CA ASP A 74 9.36 -0.01 -4.10
C ASP A 74 10.62 0.63 -4.69
N VAL A 75 11.31 -0.05 -5.61
CA VAL A 75 12.47 0.52 -6.32
C VAL A 75 12.10 1.82 -7.03
N ARG A 76 10.95 1.86 -7.72
CA ARG A 76 10.48 3.09 -8.39
C ARG A 76 10.24 4.22 -7.39
N LEU A 77 9.62 3.92 -6.24
CA LEU A 77 9.36 4.92 -5.20
C LEU A 77 10.66 5.39 -4.53
N SER A 78 11.58 4.47 -4.24
CA SER A 78 12.92 4.78 -3.73
C SER A 78 13.69 5.70 -4.68
N ASN A 79 13.61 5.47 -5.99
CA ASN A 79 14.24 6.34 -6.98
C ASN A 79 13.62 7.75 -7.01
N LEU A 80 12.30 7.89 -6.85
CA LEU A 80 11.65 9.20 -6.73
C LEU A 80 12.09 9.93 -5.46
N GLN A 81 12.17 9.20 -4.35
CA GLN A 81 12.64 9.72 -3.07
C GLN A 81 14.11 10.17 -3.13
N ASN A 82 14.99 9.41 -3.82
CA ASN A 82 16.37 9.83 -4.08
C ASN A 82 16.45 11.10 -4.95
N GLN A 83 15.57 11.23 -5.95
CA GLN A 83 15.49 12.45 -6.76
C GLN A 83 15.08 13.67 -5.92
N LEU A 84 14.14 13.49 -4.99
CA LEU A 84 13.77 14.52 -4.02
C LEU A 84 14.95 14.86 -3.09
N GLY A 85 15.67 13.86 -2.61
CA GLY A 85 16.89 14.01 -1.81
C GLY A 85 17.98 14.83 -2.51
N ALA A 86 18.26 14.56 -3.78
CA ALA A 86 19.21 15.34 -4.58
C ALA A 86 18.76 16.80 -4.75
N GLY A 87 17.46 17.04 -4.97
CA GLY A 87 16.88 18.39 -4.97
C GLY A 87 17.10 19.12 -3.65
N MET A 88 16.90 18.42 -2.52
CA MET A 88 17.16 18.95 -1.18
C MET A 88 18.64 19.27 -0.95
N THR A 89 19.56 18.44 -1.43
CA THR A 89 21.01 18.74 -1.42
C THR A 89 21.30 20.03 -2.18
N ALA A 90 20.70 20.23 -3.36
CA ALA A 90 20.89 21.46 -4.14
C ALA A 90 20.39 22.70 -3.39
N ILE A 91 19.24 22.62 -2.73
CA ILE A 91 18.70 23.71 -1.90
C ILE A 91 19.60 23.97 -0.69
N GLY A 92 20.02 22.92 0.03
CA GLY A 92 20.92 23.04 1.18
C GLY A 92 22.24 23.71 0.81
N ARG A 93 22.84 23.35 -0.33
CA ARG A 93 24.04 24.03 -0.86
C ARG A 93 23.79 25.50 -1.17
N ALA A 94 22.65 25.83 -1.76
CA ALA A 94 22.29 27.22 -2.06
C ALA A 94 22.15 28.05 -0.77
N ILE A 95 21.47 27.52 0.24
CA ILE A 95 21.33 28.16 1.56
C ILE A 95 22.72 28.35 2.20
N SER A 96 23.56 27.30 2.23
CA SER A 96 24.91 27.36 2.79
C SER A 96 25.85 28.32 2.07
N ALA A 97 25.65 28.57 0.77
CA ALA A 97 26.41 29.58 0.02
C ALA A 97 25.92 31.02 0.30
N ILE A 98 24.66 31.18 0.72
CA ILE A 98 24.06 32.47 1.01
C ILE A 98 24.46 32.96 2.41
N ILE A 99 24.45 32.08 3.41
CA ILE A 99 24.69 32.42 4.83
C ILE A 99 26.01 33.18 5.11
N PRO A 100 27.18 32.82 4.53
CA PRO A 100 28.45 33.46 4.90
C PRO A 100 28.63 34.90 4.36
N ASN A 101 27.78 35.34 3.43
CA ASN A 101 27.92 36.61 2.74
C ASN A 101 27.01 37.68 3.37
N GLU A 102 27.22 37.97 4.65
CA GLU A 102 26.42 38.87 5.50
C GLU A 102 26.50 40.36 5.11
N GLU A 103 26.07 40.71 3.89
CA GLU A 103 25.61 42.06 3.56
C GLU A 103 24.10 42.01 3.27
N GLY A 104 23.35 42.74 4.10
CA GLY A 104 21.89 42.64 4.25
C GLY A 104 21.11 42.71 2.94
N GLY A 105 20.30 41.67 2.69
CA GLY A 105 19.38 41.61 1.54
C GLY A 105 18.87 40.22 1.17
N ARG A 106 19.46 39.15 1.73
CA ARG A 106 19.12 37.76 1.36
C ARG A 106 18.22 37.02 2.34
N LEU A 107 17.75 37.67 3.41
CA LEU A 107 16.94 37.03 4.45
C LEU A 107 15.66 36.41 3.87
N LEU A 108 14.97 37.11 2.96
CA LEU A 108 13.79 36.60 2.27
C LEU A 108 14.08 35.37 1.40
N ALA A 109 15.27 35.29 0.80
CA ALA A 109 15.67 34.13 0.01
C ALA A 109 16.01 32.93 0.91
N ILE A 110 16.70 33.16 2.03
CA ILE A 110 16.99 32.12 3.02
C ILE A 110 15.69 31.58 3.62
N GLU A 111 14.76 32.47 3.99
CA GLU A 111 13.45 32.11 4.55
C GLU A 111 12.64 31.30 3.53
N ALA A 112 12.49 31.81 2.30
CA ALA A 112 11.75 31.10 1.25
C ALA A 112 12.36 29.72 0.92
N LEU A 113 13.69 29.62 0.84
CA LEU A 113 14.37 28.35 0.62
C LEU A 113 14.27 27.42 1.83
N GLY A 114 14.30 27.95 3.06
CA GLY A 114 14.14 27.21 4.29
C GLY A 114 12.74 26.63 4.44
N ASP A 115 11.71 27.41 4.11
CA ASP A 115 10.32 26.95 4.12
C ASP A 115 10.05 25.93 3.01
N ALA A 116 10.54 26.17 1.79
CA ALA A 116 10.49 25.19 0.72
C ALA A 116 11.19 23.88 1.13
N SER A 117 12.34 23.98 1.80
CA SER A 117 13.08 22.83 2.32
C SER A 117 12.26 22.00 3.31
N ARG A 118 11.59 22.66 4.27
CA ARG A 118 10.74 21.97 5.26
C ARG A 118 9.58 21.24 4.60
N LEU A 119 8.90 21.87 3.64
CA LEU A 119 7.79 21.26 2.91
C LEU A 119 8.24 20.04 2.09
N LEU A 120 9.37 20.15 1.38
CA LEU A 120 9.92 19.06 0.58
C LEU A 120 10.45 17.91 1.45
N LEU A 121 11.06 18.21 2.61
CA LEU A 121 11.48 17.18 3.57
C LEU A 121 10.29 16.48 4.23
N ASP A 122 9.18 17.18 4.45
CA ASP A 122 7.96 16.53 4.92
C ASP A 122 7.40 15.57 3.85
N ILE A 123 7.39 15.96 2.57
CA ILE A 123 7.06 15.04 1.46
C ILE A 123 8.01 13.83 1.45
N PHE A 124 9.31 14.04 1.67
CA PHE A 124 10.28 12.95 1.76
C PHE A 124 9.93 11.95 2.87
N ASN A 125 9.53 12.44 4.04
CA ASN A 125 9.05 11.61 5.15
C ASN A 125 7.72 10.91 4.82
N GLN A 126 6.79 11.59 4.15
CA GLN A 126 5.54 11.00 3.68
C GLN A 126 5.79 9.86 2.67
N GLU A 127 6.74 10.01 1.76
CA GLU A 127 7.17 8.94 0.83
C GLU A 127 7.73 7.73 1.58
N THR A 128 8.53 7.93 2.63
CA THR A 128 8.97 6.82 3.51
C THR A 128 7.79 6.06 4.08
N LYS A 129 6.80 6.76 4.65
CA LYS A 129 5.59 6.13 5.23
C LYS A 129 4.76 5.43 4.16
N ALA A 130 4.57 6.06 3.01
CA ALA A 130 3.84 5.47 1.89
C ALA A 130 4.53 4.18 1.40
N ARG A 131 5.86 4.16 1.31
CA ARG A 131 6.63 2.95 0.98
C ARG A 131 6.42 1.86 2.03
N GLN A 132 6.51 2.19 3.32
CA GLN A 132 6.24 1.25 4.41
C GLN A 132 4.84 0.63 4.29
N ASP A 133 3.80 1.46 4.16
CA ASP A 133 2.42 1.02 4.02
C ASP A 133 2.22 0.10 2.82
N LEU A 134 2.70 0.54 1.65
CA LEU A 134 2.52 -0.20 0.41
C LEU A 134 3.20 -1.57 0.43
N VAL A 135 4.40 -1.66 1.01
CA VAL A 135 5.09 -2.93 1.21
C VAL A 135 4.36 -3.79 2.24
N ALA A 136 3.88 -3.18 3.32
CA ALA A 136 3.18 -3.85 4.40
C ALA A 136 1.83 -4.44 3.99
N ILE A 137 1.11 -3.88 3.00
CA ILE A 137 -0.23 -4.34 2.57
C ILE A 137 -0.30 -5.87 2.41
N ASN A 138 0.72 -6.47 1.81
CA ASN A 138 0.74 -7.90 1.46
C ASN A 138 1.34 -8.79 2.56
N LEU A 139 1.66 -8.25 3.72
CA LEU A 139 2.28 -8.97 4.84
C LEU A 139 1.25 -9.31 5.93
N ASN A 140 1.57 -10.33 6.73
CA ASN A 140 0.70 -10.83 7.79
C ASN A 140 0.42 -9.76 8.85
N LYS A 141 -0.77 -9.81 9.47
CA LYS A 141 -1.23 -8.81 10.44
C LYS A 141 -0.26 -8.65 11.63
N ASP A 142 0.29 -9.75 12.14
CA ASP A 142 1.24 -9.74 13.26
C ASP A 142 2.54 -8.99 12.93
N ILE A 143 2.92 -8.93 11.65
CA ILE A 143 4.12 -8.22 11.17
C ILE A 143 3.82 -6.72 11.04
N LYS A 144 2.59 -6.36 10.66
CA LYS A 144 2.15 -4.95 10.55
C LYS A 144 2.22 -4.23 11.90
N ASP A 145 1.77 -4.87 12.98
CA ASP A 145 1.82 -4.30 14.33
C ASP A 145 3.27 -4.03 14.82
N VAL A 146 4.25 -4.79 14.28
CA VAL A 146 5.67 -4.54 14.53
C VAL A 146 6.14 -3.34 13.72
N PHE A 147 5.77 -3.24 12.44
CA PHE A 147 6.16 -2.14 11.56
C PHE A 147 5.66 -0.77 12.03
N ASP A 148 4.45 -0.69 12.57
CA ASP A 148 3.90 0.57 13.13
C ASP A 148 4.74 1.14 14.28
N LYS A 149 5.57 0.30 14.91
CA LYS A 149 6.46 0.65 16.02
C LYS A 149 7.91 0.82 15.60
N VAL A 150 8.20 0.82 14.29
CA VAL A 150 9.56 1.04 13.79
C VAL A 150 9.66 2.36 13.05
N HIS A 151 10.76 3.05 13.30
CA HIS A 151 11.17 4.24 12.57
C HIS A 151 12.18 3.83 11.50
N ALA A 152 12.08 4.46 10.33
CA ALA A 152 13.07 4.29 9.29
C ALA A 152 14.41 4.91 9.73
N ASP A 153 15.50 4.24 9.40
CA ASP A 153 16.87 4.73 9.54
C ASP A 153 17.57 4.60 8.16
N GLU A 154 18.74 3.99 8.08
CA GLU A 154 19.28 3.53 6.80
C GLU A 154 18.34 2.53 6.10
N TRP A 155 17.56 1.79 6.88
CA TRP A 155 16.59 0.79 6.46
C TRP A 155 15.15 1.27 6.61
N LEU A 156 14.30 0.88 5.66
CA LEU A 156 12.91 1.32 5.55
C LEU A 156 12.10 0.97 6.81
N PHE A 157 12.38 -0.18 7.42
CA PHE A 157 11.78 -0.64 8.67
C PHE A 157 12.81 -0.74 9.80
N GLY A 158 13.89 0.05 9.75
CA GLY A 158 14.93 0.09 10.76
C GLY A 158 15.88 -1.10 10.75
N ALA A 159 17.10 -0.91 11.24
CA ALA A 159 18.10 -1.99 11.33
C ALA A 159 17.65 -3.11 12.29
N ASN A 160 16.96 -2.77 13.38
CA ASN A 160 16.56 -3.71 14.44
C ASN A 160 15.27 -4.48 14.13
N LEU A 161 14.87 -4.57 12.85
CA LEU A 161 13.62 -5.22 12.47
C LEU A 161 13.57 -6.69 12.87
N GLU A 162 14.64 -7.43 12.60
CA GLU A 162 14.70 -8.87 12.84
C GLU A 162 14.57 -9.22 14.32
N GLU A 163 15.24 -8.44 15.17
CA GLU A 163 15.17 -8.57 16.63
C GLU A 163 13.75 -8.33 17.12
N LYS A 164 13.10 -7.26 16.63
CA LYS A 164 11.70 -6.95 16.96
C LYS A 164 10.74 -8.05 16.50
N LEU A 165 10.97 -8.65 15.33
CA LEU A 165 10.16 -9.77 14.83
C LEU A 165 10.33 -11.04 15.68
N LYS A 166 11.55 -11.36 16.12
CA LYS A 166 11.82 -12.49 17.04
C LYS A 166 11.16 -12.25 18.40
N ALA A 167 11.39 -11.08 18.99
CA ALA A 167 10.79 -10.68 20.26
C ALA A 167 9.26 -10.71 20.22
N SER A 168 8.64 -10.29 19.12
CA SER A 168 7.17 -10.35 18.96
C SER A 168 6.64 -11.79 18.90
N LYS A 169 7.36 -12.70 18.25
CA LYS A 169 6.98 -14.12 18.21
C LYS A 169 7.11 -14.79 19.57
N ASP A 170 8.18 -14.49 20.30
CA ASP A 170 8.41 -15.04 21.63
C ASP A 170 7.40 -14.48 22.64
N LEU A 171 7.07 -13.18 22.56
CA LEU A 171 5.99 -12.59 23.35
C LEU A 171 4.64 -13.22 23.02
N ALA A 172 4.33 -13.47 21.74
CA ALA A 172 3.11 -14.16 21.36
C ALA A 172 3.03 -15.59 21.94
N ARG A 173 4.15 -16.32 21.98
CA ARG A 173 4.26 -17.63 22.64
C ARG A 173 4.04 -17.51 24.15
N SER A 174 4.75 -16.62 24.83
CA SER A 174 4.58 -16.41 26.27
C SER A 174 3.16 -15.97 26.64
N SER A 175 2.49 -15.20 25.77
CA SER A 175 1.10 -14.80 25.98
C SER A 175 0.11 -15.98 25.93
N LEU A 176 0.42 -17.04 25.18
CA LEU A 176 -0.37 -18.28 25.16
C LEU A 176 -0.23 -19.03 26.49
N ASP A 177 0.97 -19.06 27.07
CA ASP A 177 1.23 -19.70 28.36
C ASP A 177 0.54 -18.95 29.52
N LEU A 178 0.37 -17.63 29.39
CA LEU A 178 -0.34 -16.79 30.34
C LEU A 178 -1.87 -16.84 30.20
N LYS A 179 -2.42 -17.43 29.12
CA LYS A 179 -3.88 -17.60 29.00
C LYS A 179 -4.35 -18.58 30.06
N ILE A 180 -5.05 -18.07 31.07
CA ILE A 180 -5.76 -18.88 32.05
C ILE A 180 -6.69 -19.83 31.30
N ASN A 181 -6.39 -21.13 31.33
CA ASN A 181 -7.31 -22.17 30.88
C ASN A 181 -8.58 -22.04 31.73
N LYS A 182 -9.66 -21.48 31.16
CA LYS A 182 -10.97 -21.57 31.80
C LYS A 182 -11.24 -23.07 32.02
N PRO A 183 -11.57 -23.51 33.24
CA PRO A 183 -11.85 -24.91 33.48
C PRO A 183 -12.97 -25.34 32.53
N LYS A 184 -12.68 -26.34 31.69
CA LYS A 184 -13.72 -27.04 30.93
C LYS A 184 -14.63 -27.67 31.97
N ASN A 185 -15.81 -27.08 32.20
CA ASN A 185 -16.88 -27.73 32.94
C ASN A 185 -17.19 -29.05 32.24
N THR A 186 -16.55 -30.10 32.73
CA THR A 186 -16.78 -31.47 32.31
C THR A 186 -18.04 -31.92 33.03
N ILE A 187 -19.20 -31.63 32.44
CA ILE A 187 -20.42 -32.32 32.86
C ILE A 187 -20.36 -33.71 32.23
N ARG A 188 -20.00 -34.70 33.07
CA ARG A 188 -20.11 -36.12 32.74
C ARG A 188 -21.58 -36.49 32.50
N GLN A 189 -21.76 -37.39 31.54
CA GLN A 189 -22.99 -37.99 31.03
C GLN A 189 -24.03 -38.36 32.10
N THR A 190 -25.31 -38.16 31.79
CA THR A 190 -26.35 -39.15 32.16
C THR A 190 -27.24 -39.45 30.96
N LEU A 191 -27.49 -40.75 30.81
CA LEU A 191 -28.30 -41.39 29.80
C LEU A 191 -29.81 -41.22 30.08
N ARG A 192 -30.59 -41.12 28.99
CA ARG A 192 -32.01 -41.50 28.83
C ARG A 192 -33.08 -40.71 29.60
N GLN A 193 -33.92 -40.00 28.84
CA GLN A 193 -35.38 -40.24 28.81
C GLN A 193 -36.04 -39.48 27.65
N SER A 194 -36.56 -40.22 26.66
CA SER A 194 -37.50 -39.65 25.68
C SER A 194 -38.88 -39.55 26.33
N LEU A 195 -39.36 -38.32 26.53
CA LEU A 195 -40.74 -38.08 26.95
C LEU A 195 -41.55 -37.56 25.77
N ASN A 196 -42.38 -38.46 25.24
CA ASN A 196 -43.72 -38.21 24.70
C ASN A 196 -44.00 -36.83 24.10
N ARG A 197 -43.90 -36.71 22.77
CA ARG A 197 -44.74 -35.80 22.00
C ARG A 197 -45.81 -36.59 21.26
N ARG A 198 -46.97 -36.77 21.91
CA ARG A 198 -48.22 -37.20 21.27
C ARG A 198 -48.57 -36.18 20.18
N SER A 199 -48.53 -36.60 18.92
CA SER A 199 -49.11 -35.83 17.81
C SER A 199 -50.56 -36.28 17.60
N PRO A 200 -51.53 -35.38 17.36
CA PRO A 200 -52.92 -35.78 17.11
C PRO A 200 -53.09 -36.45 15.73
N PRO A 201 -54.10 -37.32 15.55
CA PRO A 201 -54.29 -38.08 14.33
C PRO A 201 -54.77 -37.21 13.16
N ARG A 202 -54.37 -37.60 11.95
CA ARG A 202 -54.84 -37.02 10.69
C ARG A 202 -56.33 -37.33 10.50
N ILE A 203 -57.16 -36.28 10.46
CA ILE A 203 -58.52 -36.38 9.93
C ILE A 203 -58.43 -36.24 8.41
N SER A 204 -58.67 -37.33 7.70
CA SER A 204 -59.00 -37.27 6.27
C SER A 204 -60.49 -36.97 6.16
N TYR A 205 -60.86 -35.82 5.60
CA TYR A 205 -62.21 -35.61 5.12
C TYR A 205 -62.15 -34.95 3.75
N ASN A 206 -62.56 -35.71 2.74
CA ASN A 206 -62.77 -35.27 1.38
C ASN A 206 -64.28 -35.22 1.15
N PRO A 207 -64.91 -34.04 1.06
CA PRO A 207 -66.19 -33.89 0.39
C PRO A 207 -65.97 -33.25 -0.99
N GLY A 208 -66.54 -33.89 -2.00
CA GLY A 208 -66.26 -33.61 -3.40
C GLY A 208 -66.86 -32.31 -3.95
N ARG A 209 -66.31 -31.97 -5.12
CA ARG A 209 -66.94 -31.36 -6.31
C ARG A 209 -67.74 -30.06 -6.13
N GLN A 210 -67.11 -28.96 -6.55
CA GLN A 210 -67.62 -27.95 -7.52
C GLN A 210 -66.46 -26.97 -7.76
N GLY A 211 -65.74 -27.07 -8.89
CA GLY A 211 -66.05 -26.30 -10.10
C GLY A 211 -65.03 -25.15 -10.24
N GLY A 212 -64.21 -25.16 -11.29
CA GLY A 212 -63.31 -24.03 -11.61
C GLY A 212 -61.91 -24.42 -12.03
N GLN A 213 -61.72 -24.59 -13.34
CA GLN A 213 -60.41 -24.64 -14.00
C GLN A 213 -59.68 -23.32 -13.83
N GLN A 214 -58.35 -23.35 -13.58
CA GLN A 214 -57.35 -22.73 -14.47
C GLN A 214 -55.90 -22.92 -13.95
N ARG A 215 -55.15 -23.71 -14.76
CA ARG A 215 -53.73 -23.61 -15.12
C ARG A 215 -52.70 -23.27 -14.02
N GLY A 216 -52.06 -24.32 -13.52
CA GLY A 216 -50.71 -24.24 -12.97
C GLY A 216 -49.64 -24.45 -14.04
N GLN A 217 -48.42 -23.96 -13.78
CA GLN A 217 -47.16 -24.65 -14.09
C GLN A 217 -46.02 -24.02 -13.27
N LYS A 218 -45.55 -24.75 -12.25
CA LYS A 218 -44.22 -24.59 -11.65
C LYS A 218 -43.36 -25.74 -12.18
N PHE A 219 -42.27 -25.44 -12.87
CA PHE A 219 -41.26 -26.43 -13.23
C PHE A 219 -40.11 -26.40 -12.22
N ASN A 220 -39.93 -27.53 -11.56
CA ASN A 220 -38.74 -27.91 -10.81
C ASN A 220 -37.89 -28.79 -11.75
N ARG A 221 -36.63 -28.43 -12.04
CA ARG A 221 -35.68 -29.29 -12.78
C ARG A 221 -34.48 -29.60 -11.91
N GLY A 222 -34.31 -30.89 -11.63
CA GLY A 222 -33.15 -31.49 -10.98
C GLY A 222 -31.91 -31.61 -11.88
N PRO A 223 -30.85 -32.29 -11.40
CA PRO A 223 -29.46 -32.00 -11.73
C PRO A 223 -28.90 -32.75 -12.95
N ARG A 224 -27.93 -32.12 -13.64
CA ARG A 224 -27.20 -32.70 -14.79
C ARG A 224 -26.04 -33.59 -14.33
N GLN A 225 -26.04 -34.83 -14.80
CA GLN A 225 -24.95 -35.79 -14.68
C GLN A 225 -23.86 -35.56 -15.75
N TYR A 226 -22.62 -35.84 -15.36
CA TYR A 226 -21.44 -35.98 -16.21
C TYR A 226 -21.55 -37.19 -17.14
N GLN A 227 -21.14 -37.06 -18.40
CA GLN A 227 -20.72 -38.20 -19.22
C GLN A 227 -19.44 -37.91 -19.98
N ASN A 228 -18.51 -38.83 -19.77
CA ASN A 228 -17.20 -38.99 -20.38
C ASN A 228 -17.40 -39.84 -21.65
N ARG A 229 -16.85 -39.47 -22.81
CA ARG A 229 -16.67 -40.42 -23.92
C ARG A 229 -15.43 -40.10 -24.74
N ARG A 230 -14.43 -40.94 -24.52
CA ARG A 230 -13.22 -41.11 -25.33
C ARG A 230 -13.55 -42.07 -26.48
N SER A 231 -12.88 -41.86 -27.61
CA SER A 231 -12.51 -42.85 -28.66
C SER A 231 -13.30 -42.86 -29.97
N GLN A 232 -12.50 -42.97 -31.06
CA GLN A 232 -12.80 -43.20 -32.49
C GLN A 232 -13.02 -41.91 -33.32
N GLU A 233 -12.33 -41.65 -34.43
CA GLU A 233 -11.43 -42.47 -35.25
C GLU A 233 -10.61 -41.55 -36.18
N LYS A 234 -9.42 -42.02 -36.55
CA LYS A 234 -8.55 -41.49 -37.62
C LYS A 234 -9.18 -41.75 -38.99
N ILE A 235 -8.72 -41.00 -40.00
CA ILE A 235 -8.90 -41.07 -41.48
C ILE A 235 -9.53 -39.74 -41.90
N ASP A 236 -8.80 -38.72 -42.37
CA ASP A 236 -8.11 -38.70 -43.66
C ASP A 236 -6.96 -37.68 -43.72
N LYS A 237 -5.77 -38.17 -44.09
CA LYS A 237 -4.72 -37.38 -44.75
C LYS A 237 -4.84 -37.65 -46.25
N LYS A 238 -5.33 -36.70 -47.04
CA LYS A 238 -4.88 -36.56 -48.44
C LYS A 238 -5.17 -35.16 -48.97
N TYR A 239 -4.17 -34.58 -49.63
CA TYR A 239 -4.17 -33.30 -50.34
C TYR A 239 -3.95 -32.03 -49.52
N ARG A 240 -2.70 -31.80 -49.11
CA ARG A 240 -2.00 -30.55 -49.44
C ARG A 240 -0.49 -30.72 -49.27
N SER A 241 0.16 -31.11 -50.37
CA SER A 241 1.59 -30.90 -50.57
C SER A 241 1.80 -30.25 -51.95
N ARG A 242 2.23 -28.97 -51.90
CA ARG A 242 3.26 -28.32 -52.75
C ARG A 242 2.94 -28.04 -54.24
N PRO A 243 3.76 -27.23 -54.94
CA PRO A 243 4.50 -26.01 -54.55
C PRO A 243 4.41 -24.87 -55.60
N ASN A 244 4.85 -23.66 -55.20
CA ASN A 244 5.86 -22.84 -55.89
C ASN A 244 6.42 -21.84 -54.87
#